data_AF-A0A3B8Z737-F1
#
_entry.id   AF-A0A3B8Z737-F1
#
_cell.length_a   1.000
_cell.length_b   1.000
_cell.length_c   1.000
_cell.angle_alpha   90.00
_cell.angle_beta   90.00
_cell.angle_gamma   90.00
#
_symmetry.space_group_name_H-M   'P 1'
#
loop_
_entity.id
_entity.type
_entity.pdbx_description
1 polymer ?
#
loop_
_entity_poly.entity_id
_entity_poly.type
_entity_poly.pdbx_seq_one_letter_code
_entity_poly.pdbx_strand_id
1 'polypeptide(L)'
;AQLNEWTSACPSSAGGKDWHSMSYHPPSGLIIAPLSQTCLENAAREIALVQGGGGVGASRKFFEMPGTNGNLGKVGAYDVDTMEEVWSHQQRASLHTGTISTGGDLVFVGDLDRRFKALDVSTGEILWETRLGTSVQGHPVSFAIEGKQYIAVTTALGGTSPRTVPGVIATEISYPRWGNAIYVFSLPD
;
A
#
# COMPACT_ATOMS: atom_id res chain seq x y z
N ALA A 1 -1.50 17.06 -23.88
CA ALA A 1 -2.90 16.68 -23.63
C ALA A 1 -3.80 17.74 -24.26
N GLN A 2 -4.71 17.34 -25.13
CA GLN A 2 -5.72 18.27 -25.66
C GLN A 2 -6.88 18.40 -24.65
N LEU A 3 -7.58 19.53 -24.68
CA LEU A 3 -8.75 19.72 -23.82
C LEU A 3 -9.84 18.71 -24.19
N ASN A 4 -10.45 18.10 -23.18
CA ASN A 4 -11.53 17.11 -23.30
C ASN A 4 -11.19 15.82 -24.06
N GLU A 5 -9.93 15.61 -24.45
CA GLU A 5 -9.45 14.35 -25.02
C GLU A 5 -9.11 13.38 -23.88
N TRP A 6 -9.79 12.23 -23.84
CA TRP A 6 -9.54 11.20 -22.84
C TRP A 6 -8.36 10.32 -23.24
N THR A 7 -7.41 10.17 -22.33
CA THR A 7 -6.28 9.25 -22.48
C THR A 7 -6.26 8.29 -21.29
N SER A 8 -5.92 7.03 -21.55
CA SER A 8 -5.77 6.00 -20.52
C SER A 8 -4.30 5.84 -20.13
N ALA A 9 -4.03 5.64 -18.83
CA ALA A 9 -2.70 5.39 -18.30
C ALA A 9 -2.74 4.42 -17.11
N CYS A 10 -1.70 3.59 -17.05
CA CYS A 10 -1.39 2.69 -15.94
C CYS A 10 0.09 2.89 -15.57
N PRO A 11 0.44 3.14 -14.29
CA PRO A 11 -0.46 3.25 -13.13
C PRO A 11 -1.30 4.53 -13.13
N SER A 12 -2.25 4.62 -12.20
CA SER A 12 -3.05 5.82 -11.96
C SER A 12 -2.19 6.97 -11.41
N SER A 13 -2.80 8.13 -11.16
CA SER A 13 -2.11 9.23 -10.48
C SER A 13 -1.74 8.94 -9.01
N ALA A 14 -2.14 7.79 -8.46
CA ALA A 14 -1.62 7.27 -7.19
C ALA A 14 -0.27 6.56 -7.32
N GLY A 15 0.21 6.35 -8.55
CA GLY A 15 1.44 5.62 -8.83
C GLY A 15 1.30 4.11 -8.62
N GLY A 16 2.29 3.36 -9.12
CA GLY A 16 2.45 1.93 -8.80
C GLY A 16 3.08 1.72 -7.42
N LYS A 17 3.75 2.75 -6.90
CA LYS A 17 4.26 2.89 -5.53
C LYS A 17 4.23 4.38 -5.18
N ASP A 18 3.94 4.69 -3.92
CA ASP A 18 3.89 6.07 -3.40
C ASP A 18 4.76 6.17 -2.12
N TRP A 19 4.34 6.94 -1.13
CA TRP A 19 5.05 7.24 0.11
C TRP A 19 5.39 6.02 0.98
N HIS A 20 4.69 4.90 0.84
CA HIS A 20 4.96 3.67 1.58
C HIS A 20 6.42 3.21 1.35
N SER A 21 7.18 3.09 2.44
CA SER A 21 8.55 2.56 2.37
C SER A 21 8.55 1.09 1.93
N MET A 22 9.62 0.70 1.27
CA MET A 22 9.94 -0.70 0.96
C MET A 22 11.08 -1.15 1.88
N SER A 23 11.16 -2.45 2.13
CA SER A 23 12.24 -3.05 2.92
C SER A 23 13.20 -3.83 2.02
N TYR A 24 14.47 -3.85 2.40
CA TYR A 24 15.47 -4.74 1.82
C TYR A 24 15.80 -5.81 2.86
N HIS A 25 15.80 -7.08 2.45
CA HIS A 25 16.19 -8.22 3.29
C HIS A 25 17.56 -8.75 2.85
N PRO A 26 18.65 -8.37 3.55
CA PRO A 26 20.01 -8.72 3.12
C PRO A 26 20.27 -10.22 2.97
N PRO A 27 19.79 -11.11 3.87
CA PRO A 27 20.07 -12.54 3.75
C PRO A 27 19.55 -13.18 2.46
N SER A 28 18.42 -12.69 1.92
CA SER A 28 17.84 -13.21 0.68
C SER A 28 18.11 -12.34 -0.55
N GLY A 29 18.73 -11.16 -0.38
CA GLY A 29 18.93 -10.22 -1.48
C GLY A 29 17.64 -9.60 -2.03
N LEU A 30 16.51 -9.73 -1.31
CA LEU A 30 15.21 -9.29 -1.81
C LEU A 30 14.85 -7.87 -1.37
N ILE A 31 14.41 -7.08 -2.34
CA ILE A 31 13.63 -5.88 -2.13
C ILE A 31 12.15 -6.26 -2.08
N ILE A 32 11.45 -5.91 -0.99
CA ILE A 32 10.02 -6.24 -0.82
C ILE A 32 9.22 -4.95 -0.77
N ALA A 33 8.38 -4.73 -1.78
CA ALA A 33 7.69 -3.48 -2.03
C ALA A 33 6.16 -3.61 -1.90
N PRO A 34 5.49 -2.71 -1.16
CA PRO A 34 4.05 -2.56 -1.22
C PRO A 34 3.67 -1.71 -2.46
N LEU A 35 2.90 -2.29 -3.36
CA LEU A 35 2.53 -1.74 -4.66
C LEU A 35 1.01 -1.53 -4.78
N SER A 36 0.64 -0.57 -5.63
CA SER A 36 -0.74 -0.25 -5.99
C SER A 36 -1.03 -0.61 -7.44
N GLN A 37 -2.21 -1.20 -7.66
CA GLN A 37 -2.65 -1.70 -8.95
C GLN A 37 -3.91 -0.97 -9.40
N THR A 38 -3.77 0.32 -9.67
CA THR A 38 -4.86 1.19 -10.15
C THR A 38 -4.45 1.86 -11.44
N CYS A 39 -5.41 2.18 -12.30
CA CYS A 39 -5.21 2.95 -13.53
C CYS A 39 -6.14 4.18 -13.55
N LEU A 40 -5.92 5.08 -14.51
CA LEU A 40 -6.84 6.19 -14.74
C LEU A 40 -7.09 6.45 -16.22
N GLU A 41 -8.27 6.98 -16.52
CA GLU A 41 -8.48 7.81 -17.69
C GLU A 41 -8.46 9.27 -17.27
N ASN A 42 -7.78 10.11 -18.01
CA ASN A 42 -7.76 11.55 -17.76
C ASN A 42 -7.95 12.37 -19.03
N ALA A 43 -8.64 13.49 -18.87
CA ALA A 43 -8.77 14.52 -19.90
C ALA A 43 -8.39 15.87 -19.30
N ALA A 44 -7.63 16.68 -20.03
CA ALA A 44 -7.33 18.04 -19.61
C ALA A 44 -8.61 18.87 -19.64
N ARG A 45 -8.80 19.73 -18.62
CA ARG A 45 -9.89 20.71 -18.59
C ARG A 45 -9.32 22.08 -18.28
N GLU A 46 -9.96 23.10 -18.79
CA GLU A 46 -9.59 24.46 -18.48
C GLU A 46 -9.90 24.78 -17.01
N ILE A 47 -8.99 25.51 -16.37
CA ILE A 47 -9.19 26.03 -15.03
C ILE A 47 -8.44 27.35 -14.86
N ALA A 48 -9.09 28.32 -14.23
CA ALA A 48 -8.48 29.61 -13.94
C ALA A 48 -7.44 29.46 -12.82
N LEU A 49 -6.18 29.73 -13.13
CA LEU A 49 -5.08 29.74 -12.16
C LEU A 49 -5.06 31.09 -11.43
N VAL A 50 -5.66 31.11 -10.24
CA VAL A 50 -5.70 32.28 -9.35
C VAL A 50 -5.03 31.94 -8.03
N GLN A 51 -4.50 32.93 -7.31
CA GLN A 51 -3.84 32.71 -6.01
C GLN A 51 -4.79 31.97 -5.04
N GLY A 52 -4.36 30.81 -4.54
CA GLY A 52 -5.17 29.95 -3.66
C GLY A 52 -6.28 29.13 -4.37
N GLY A 53 -6.43 29.29 -5.69
CA GLY A 53 -7.37 28.54 -6.52
C GLY A 53 -6.65 27.79 -7.65
N GLY A 54 -7.39 27.34 -8.66
CA GLY A 54 -6.80 26.68 -9.84
C GLY A 54 -6.79 25.16 -9.81
N GLY A 55 -6.97 24.52 -8.64
CA GLY A 55 -7.28 23.09 -8.47
C GLY A 55 -6.58 22.09 -9.40
N VAL A 56 -7.21 20.93 -9.64
CA VAL A 56 -6.73 19.94 -10.60
C VAL A 56 -7.35 20.24 -11.97
N GLY A 57 -6.53 20.69 -12.93
CA GLY A 57 -6.90 20.95 -14.33
C GLY A 57 -7.16 19.70 -15.17
N ALA A 58 -7.67 18.63 -14.56
CA ALA A 58 -8.00 17.38 -15.24
C ALA A 58 -9.29 16.78 -14.68
N SER A 59 -10.09 16.21 -15.57
CA SER A 59 -11.13 15.24 -15.23
C SER A 59 -10.48 13.86 -15.15
N ARG A 60 -10.81 13.06 -14.13
CA ARG A 60 -10.21 11.75 -13.89
C ARG A 60 -11.29 10.71 -13.60
N LYS A 61 -11.11 9.52 -14.17
CA LYS A 61 -11.84 8.30 -13.80
C LYS A 61 -10.82 7.26 -13.40
N PHE A 62 -10.97 6.68 -12.22
CA PHE A 62 -10.08 5.65 -11.72
C PHE A 62 -10.73 4.29 -11.91
N PHE A 63 -9.93 3.30 -12.28
CA PHE A 63 -10.41 1.95 -12.51
C PHE A 63 -9.35 0.90 -12.14
N GLU A 64 -9.78 -0.34 -12.02
CA GLU A 64 -8.94 -1.49 -11.70
C GLU A 64 -7.87 -1.70 -12.79
N MET A 65 -6.64 -2.00 -12.38
CA MET A 65 -5.61 -2.33 -13.36
C MET A 65 -5.97 -3.62 -14.12
N PRO A 66 -5.99 -3.62 -15.46
CA PRO A 66 -6.28 -4.83 -16.24
C PRO A 66 -5.32 -5.98 -15.89
N GLY A 67 -5.84 -7.21 -15.87
CA GLY A 67 -5.03 -8.41 -15.60
C GLY A 67 -4.74 -8.69 -14.12
N THR A 68 -5.28 -7.88 -13.19
CA THR A 68 -5.06 -8.05 -11.74
C THR A 68 -6.20 -8.76 -11.00
N ASN A 69 -7.23 -9.21 -11.72
CA ASN A 69 -8.46 -9.77 -11.14
C ASN A 69 -9.12 -8.85 -10.10
N GLY A 70 -9.03 -7.54 -10.33
CA GLY A 70 -9.53 -6.52 -9.42
C GLY A 70 -8.69 -6.32 -8.16
N ASN A 71 -7.53 -6.96 -8.01
CA ASN A 71 -6.67 -6.72 -6.85
C ASN A 71 -6.03 -5.34 -6.93
N LEU A 72 -6.21 -4.50 -5.90
CA LEU A 72 -5.66 -3.15 -5.86
C LEU A 72 -4.32 -3.05 -5.11
N GLY A 73 -4.02 -4.02 -4.25
CA GLY A 73 -2.78 -4.12 -3.51
C GLY A 73 -1.94 -5.31 -3.98
N LYS A 74 -0.62 -5.10 -4.07
CA LYS A 74 0.36 -6.15 -4.36
C LYS A 74 1.57 -5.98 -3.46
N VAL A 75 1.98 -7.01 -2.72
CA VAL A 75 3.34 -7.10 -2.18
C VAL A 75 4.16 -7.83 -3.24
N GLY A 76 5.20 -7.19 -3.77
CA GLY A 76 6.13 -7.81 -4.71
C GLY A 76 7.52 -7.92 -4.09
N ALA A 77 8.16 -9.07 -4.26
CA ALA A 77 9.57 -9.25 -3.94
C ALA A 77 10.40 -9.36 -5.20
N TYR A 78 11.49 -8.60 -5.24
CA TYR A 78 12.37 -8.47 -6.39
C TYR A 78 13.80 -8.78 -5.96
N ASP A 79 14.51 -9.56 -6.77
CA ASP A 79 15.95 -9.72 -6.61
C ASP A 79 16.63 -8.37 -6.86
N VAL A 80 17.55 -7.97 -5.97
CA VAL A 80 18.18 -6.64 -6.04
C VAL A 80 19.17 -6.51 -7.20
N ASP A 81 19.76 -7.61 -7.66
CA ASP A 81 20.77 -7.61 -8.72
C ASP A 81 20.11 -7.65 -10.10
N THR A 82 19.06 -8.46 -10.27
CA THR A 82 18.39 -8.66 -11.57
C THR A 82 17.13 -7.82 -11.74
N MET A 83 16.53 -7.34 -10.64
CA MET A 83 15.21 -6.70 -10.61
C MET A 83 14.08 -7.61 -11.10
N GLU A 84 14.30 -8.92 -11.18
CA GLU A 84 13.26 -9.90 -11.52
C GLU A 84 12.34 -10.13 -10.32
N GLU A 85 11.04 -10.27 -10.59
CA GLU A 85 10.06 -10.62 -9.56
C GLU A 85 10.24 -12.08 -9.15
N VAL A 86 10.56 -12.31 -7.88
CA VAL A 86 10.72 -13.66 -7.31
C VAL A 86 9.37 -14.22 -6.90
N TRP A 87 8.57 -13.39 -6.21
CA TRP A 87 7.19 -13.73 -5.85
C TRP A 87 6.34 -12.47 -5.71
N SER A 88 5.03 -12.64 -5.77
CA SER A 88 4.10 -11.60 -5.37
C SER A 88 2.83 -12.14 -4.71
N HIS A 89 2.32 -11.36 -3.76
CA HIS A 89 1.02 -11.58 -3.13
C HIS A 89 0.08 -10.43 -3.53
N GLN A 90 -1.05 -10.76 -4.15
CA GLN A 90 -2.05 -9.77 -4.58
C GLN A 90 -3.32 -9.89 -3.75
N GLN A 91 -3.94 -8.75 -3.47
CA GLN A 91 -5.15 -8.68 -2.66
C GLN A 91 -6.07 -7.54 -3.10
N ARG A 92 -7.36 -7.68 -2.77
CA ARG A 92 -8.37 -6.67 -3.12
C ARG A 92 -8.10 -5.32 -2.46
N ALA A 93 -7.80 -5.32 -1.16
CA ALA A 93 -7.48 -4.09 -0.43
C ALA A 93 -6.10 -3.55 -0.82
N SER A 94 -5.98 -2.24 -1.04
CA SER A 94 -4.69 -1.58 -1.21
C SER A 94 -3.84 -1.66 0.05
N LEU A 95 -2.52 -1.73 -0.13
CA LEU A 95 -1.55 -1.68 0.96
C LEU A 95 -1.34 -0.23 1.38
N HIS A 96 -1.36 -0.01 2.69
CA HIS A 96 -1.40 1.33 3.28
C HIS A 96 -0.28 1.57 4.29
N THR A 97 0.61 0.60 4.43
CA THR A 97 1.84 0.75 5.20
C THR A 97 3.05 0.57 4.30
N GLY A 98 4.21 1.05 4.77
CA GLY A 98 5.46 0.49 4.31
C GLY A 98 5.61 -0.98 4.72
N THR A 99 6.57 -1.67 4.12
CA THR A 99 7.02 -3.00 4.54
C THR A 99 8.20 -2.87 5.50
N ILE A 100 8.30 -3.82 6.44
CA ILE A 100 9.50 -4.06 7.25
C ILE A 100 9.82 -5.55 7.23
N SER A 101 11.02 -5.90 6.76
CA SER A 101 11.58 -7.26 6.88
C SER A 101 12.43 -7.38 8.15
N THR A 102 12.47 -8.57 8.73
CA THR A 102 13.22 -8.87 9.95
C THR A 102 14.16 -10.05 9.72
N GLY A 103 15.19 -10.21 10.57
CA GLY A 103 16.11 -11.34 10.49
C GLY A 103 15.51 -12.71 10.87
N GLY A 104 14.20 -12.77 11.16
CA GLY A 104 13.45 -14.01 11.31
C GLY A 104 12.72 -14.42 10.03
N ASP A 105 13.16 -13.93 8.87
CA ASP A 105 12.59 -14.22 7.55
C ASP A 105 11.10 -13.86 7.41
N LEU A 106 10.67 -12.81 8.12
CA LEU A 106 9.31 -12.26 8.06
C LEU A 106 9.28 -10.86 7.48
N VAL A 107 8.26 -10.56 6.67
CA VAL A 107 7.90 -9.21 6.25
C VAL A 107 6.52 -8.82 6.76
N PHE A 108 6.41 -7.65 7.36
CA PHE A 108 5.16 -7.12 7.90
C PHE A 108 4.58 -6.02 7.02
N VAL A 109 3.27 -6.06 6.80
CA VAL A 109 2.54 -5.07 5.99
C VAL A 109 1.08 -4.95 6.42
N GLY A 110 0.50 -3.76 6.25
CA GLY A 110 -0.89 -3.46 6.59
C GLY A 110 -1.69 -2.89 5.42
N ASP A 111 -3.00 -3.06 5.47
CA ASP A 111 -3.90 -2.69 4.38
C ASP A 111 -5.13 -1.83 4.78
N LEU A 112 -5.85 -1.42 3.74
CA LEU A 112 -7.07 -0.62 3.83
C LEU A 112 -8.24 -1.35 4.53
N ASP A 113 -8.34 -2.68 4.41
CA ASP A 113 -9.35 -3.51 5.11
C ASP A 113 -8.90 -3.92 6.53
N ARG A 114 -8.00 -3.10 7.10
CA ARG A 114 -7.62 -3.15 8.51
C ARG A 114 -6.83 -4.42 8.85
N ARG A 115 -6.32 -5.15 7.87
CA ARG A 115 -5.49 -6.35 8.12
C ARG A 115 -4.04 -5.94 8.27
N PHE A 116 -3.40 -6.44 9.32
CA PHE A 116 -1.95 -6.41 9.49
C PHE A 116 -1.44 -7.84 9.39
N LYS A 117 -0.46 -8.06 8.52
CA LYS A 117 0.00 -9.39 8.10
C LYS A 117 1.50 -9.54 8.32
N ALA A 118 1.92 -10.78 8.58
CA ALA A 118 3.30 -11.23 8.46
C ALA A 118 3.36 -12.28 7.35
N LEU A 119 4.23 -12.06 6.38
CA LEU A 119 4.48 -12.97 5.27
C LEU A 119 5.88 -13.57 5.41
N ASP A 120 6.04 -14.81 4.92
CA ASP A 120 7.35 -15.41 4.69
C ASP A 120 8.13 -14.61 3.63
N VAL A 121 9.38 -14.28 3.91
CA VAL A 121 10.21 -13.46 3.01
C VAL A 121 10.57 -14.18 1.70
N SER A 122 10.66 -15.50 1.70
CA SER A 122 11.10 -16.29 0.54
C SER A 122 9.95 -16.67 -0.38
N THR A 123 8.74 -16.83 0.16
CA THR A 123 7.58 -17.32 -0.60
C THR A 123 6.44 -16.31 -0.75
N GLY A 124 6.37 -15.31 0.13
CA GLY A 124 5.23 -14.40 0.22
C GLY A 124 3.97 -15.05 0.83
N GLU A 125 4.08 -16.25 1.41
CA GLU A 125 2.97 -16.90 2.11
C GLU A 125 2.58 -16.10 3.36
N ILE A 126 1.29 -15.89 3.59
CA ILE A 126 0.80 -15.25 4.82
C ILE A 126 0.89 -16.27 5.95
N LEU A 127 1.79 -16.03 6.91
CA LEU A 127 1.98 -16.88 8.09
C LEU A 127 1.14 -16.43 9.28
N TRP A 128 0.83 -15.13 9.33
CA TRP A 128 -0.01 -14.56 10.39
C TRP A 128 -0.78 -13.33 9.89
N GLU A 129 -1.99 -13.17 10.40
CA GLU A 129 -2.82 -12.00 10.13
C GLU A 129 -3.71 -11.67 11.33
N THR A 130 -3.93 -10.37 11.57
CA THR A 130 -4.98 -9.89 12.46
C THR A 130 -5.73 -8.70 11.86
N ARG A 131 -6.94 -8.45 12.34
CA ARG A 131 -7.77 -7.31 11.94
C ARG A 131 -7.79 -6.25 13.04
N LEU A 132 -7.44 -5.02 12.69
CA LEU A 132 -7.34 -3.88 13.60
C LEU A 132 -8.58 -2.97 13.56
N GLY A 133 -8.58 -1.95 14.42
CA GLY A 133 -9.74 -1.07 14.65
C GLY A 133 -10.12 -0.19 13.46
N THR A 134 -9.15 0.24 12.65
CA THR A 134 -9.38 0.96 11.39
C THR A 134 -8.23 0.65 10.40
N SER A 135 -8.19 1.32 9.24
CA SER A 135 -7.17 1.14 8.20
C SER A 135 -5.77 1.17 8.81
N VAL A 136 -4.96 0.16 8.49
CA VAL A 136 -3.57 0.08 8.94
C VAL A 136 -2.76 1.02 8.09
N GLN A 137 -2.08 1.99 8.70
CA GLN A 137 -1.37 3.04 7.99
C GLN A 137 -0.01 3.33 8.61
N GLY A 138 0.90 3.91 7.83
CA GLY A 138 2.19 4.38 8.31
C GLY A 138 3.32 3.37 8.06
N HIS A 139 4.30 3.32 8.96
CA HIS A 139 5.48 2.50 8.80
C HIS A 139 5.61 1.60 10.03
N PRO A 140 5.45 0.27 9.90
CA PRO A 140 5.65 -0.62 11.03
C PRO A 140 7.11 -0.58 11.48
N VAL A 141 7.33 -0.73 12.77
CA VAL A 141 8.68 -0.72 13.37
C VAL A 141 8.87 -1.94 14.24
N SER A 142 10.12 -2.41 14.34
CA SER A 142 10.53 -3.42 15.30
C SER A 142 11.49 -2.83 16.33
N PHE A 143 11.33 -3.23 17.59
CA PHE A 143 12.20 -2.83 18.70
C PHE A 143 12.23 -3.93 19.75
N ALA A 144 13.13 -3.83 20.73
CA ALA A 144 13.21 -4.77 21.84
C ALA A 144 13.23 -4.06 23.19
N ILE A 145 12.59 -4.67 24.18
CA ILE A 145 12.63 -4.26 25.59
C ILE A 145 13.05 -5.50 26.39
N GLU A 146 14.13 -5.39 27.16
CA GLU A 146 14.63 -6.47 28.03
C GLU A 146 14.82 -7.81 27.28
N GLY A 147 15.27 -7.75 26.02
CA GLY A 147 15.51 -8.92 25.17
C GLY A 147 14.27 -9.47 24.47
N LYS A 148 13.06 -8.98 24.77
CA LYS A 148 11.82 -9.36 24.07
C LYS A 148 11.58 -8.44 22.88
N GLN A 149 11.36 -9.01 21.70
CA GLN A 149 11.06 -8.26 20.47
C GLN A 149 9.58 -7.87 20.39
N TYR A 150 9.34 -6.67 19.87
CA TYR A 150 8.03 -6.11 19.60
C TYR A 150 7.94 -5.61 18.16
N ILE A 151 6.74 -5.66 17.61
CA ILE A 151 6.36 -5.02 16.33
C ILE A 151 5.25 -4.03 16.63
N ALA A 152 5.43 -2.77 16.23
CA ALA A 152 4.40 -1.74 16.36
C ALA A 152 3.95 -1.22 15.01
N VAL A 153 2.65 -0.92 14.90
CA VAL A 153 2.05 -0.32 13.71
C VAL A 153 0.90 0.59 14.11
N THR A 154 0.68 1.65 13.34
CA THR A 154 -0.43 2.57 13.53
C THR A 154 -1.66 2.16 12.73
N THR A 155 -2.84 2.42 13.28
CA THR A 155 -4.05 2.59 12.47
C THR A 155 -4.47 4.05 12.52
N ALA A 156 -4.83 4.58 11.35
CA ALA A 156 -5.21 5.97 11.23
C ALA A 156 -6.03 6.22 9.96
N LEU A 157 -6.61 7.40 9.89
CA LEU A 157 -7.33 7.89 8.73
C LEU A 157 -6.63 9.15 8.22
N GLY A 158 -6.30 9.16 6.94
CA GLY A 158 -5.46 10.19 6.34
C GLY A 158 -4.70 9.64 5.15
N GLY A 159 -3.98 10.51 4.46
CA GLY A 159 -3.27 10.16 3.22
C GLY A 159 -3.97 10.70 1.97
N THR A 160 -3.21 10.74 0.87
CA THR A 160 -3.57 11.36 -0.40
C THR A 160 -4.01 10.29 -1.41
N SER A 161 -3.53 10.38 -2.66
CA SER A 161 -3.86 9.51 -3.77
C SER A 161 -3.80 8.00 -3.48
N PRO A 162 -2.78 7.43 -2.82
CA PRO A 162 -2.72 5.98 -2.59
C PRO A 162 -3.82 5.45 -1.66
N ARG A 163 -4.51 6.34 -0.94
CA ARG A 163 -5.72 5.98 -0.17
C ARG A 163 -7.00 6.31 -0.91
N THR A 164 -7.10 7.53 -1.45
CA THR A 164 -8.36 8.02 -2.01
C THR A 164 -8.70 7.31 -3.32
N VAL A 165 -7.71 6.98 -4.14
CA VAL A 165 -7.93 6.31 -5.43
C VAL A 165 -8.44 4.88 -5.25
N PRO A 166 -7.80 3.99 -4.48
CA PRO A 166 -8.38 2.66 -4.22
C PRO A 166 -9.76 2.74 -3.55
N GLY A 167 -9.99 3.73 -2.67
CA GLY A 167 -11.27 3.91 -1.99
C GLY A 167 -12.45 4.30 -2.89
N VAL A 168 -12.21 4.90 -4.07
CA VAL A 168 -13.29 5.15 -5.06
C VAL A 168 -13.51 3.97 -6.02
N ILE A 169 -12.57 3.03 -6.09
CA ILE A 169 -12.68 1.81 -6.90
C ILE A 169 -13.31 0.68 -6.08
N ALA A 170 -12.72 0.35 -4.92
CA ALA A 170 -13.18 -0.72 -4.03
C ALA A 170 -14.16 -0.19 -2.98
N THR A 171 -15.32 0.28 -3.44
CA THR A 171 -16.37 0.87 -2.59
C THR A 171 -16.99 -0.12 -1.58
N GLU A 172 -16.81 -1.41 -1.81
CA GLU A 172 -17.23 -2.50 -0.93
C GLU A 172 -16.35 -2.67 0.32
N ILE A 173 -15.11 -2.12 0.31
CA ILE A 173 -14.22 -2.17 1.48
C ILE A 173 -14.66 -1.11 2.48
N SER A 174 -15.13 -1.57 3.64
CA SER A 174 -15.64 -0.71 4.71
C SER A 174 -14.82 -0.83 5.99
N TYR A 175 -14.45 0.32 6.53
CA TYR A 175 -13.70 0.47 7.78
C TYR A 175 -14.24 1.67 8.58
N PRO A 176 -14.10 1.67 9.91
CA PRO A 176 -14.50 2.80 10.74
C PRO A 176 -13.84 4.12 10.29
N ARG A 177 -14.64 5.17 10.12
CA ARG A 177 -14.19 6.51 9.67
C ARG A 177 -13.73 7.41 10.83
N TRP A 178 -13.40 6.81 11.96
CA TRP A 178 -12.83 7.46 13.14
C TRP A 178 -11.86 6.52 13.85
N GLY A 179 -11.07 7.08 14.76
CA GLY A 179 -10.11 6.37 15.59
C GLY A 179 -8.70 6.41 15.02
N ASN A 180 -7.73 6.60 15.93
CA ASN A 180 -6.32 6.41 15.67
C ASN A 180 -5.76 5.60 16.84
N ALA A 181 -4.92 4.61 16.56
CA ALA A 181 -4.32 3.78 17.59
C ALA A 181 -2.91 3.33 17.17
N ILE A 182 -2.10 3.00 18.18
CA ILE A 182 -0.85 2.26 18.01
C ILE A 182 -1.11 0.86 18.54
N TYR A 183 -0.88 -0.15 17.71
CA TYR A 183 -0.92 -1.55 18.10
C TYR A 183 0.52 -2.03 18.27
N VAL A 184 0.77 -2.78 19.35
CA VAL A 184 2.08 -3.38 19.65
C VAL A 184 1.88 -4.87 19.86
N PHE A 185 2.67 -5.67 19.15
CA PHE A 185 2.60 -7.14 19.14
C PHE A 185 3.92 -7.72 19.65
N SER A 186 3.82 -8.84 20.37
CA SER A 186 4.94 -9.69 20.74
C SER A 186 4.47 -11.14 20.81
N LEU A 187 5.39 -12.09 20.79
CA LEU A 187 5.08 -13.47 21.15
C LEU A 187 4.67 -13.57 22.64
N PRO A 188 3.88 -14.60 23.00
CA PRO A 188 3.68 -14.97 24.41
C PRO A 188 5.02 -15.24 25.10
N ASP A 189 5.01 -15.18 26.44
CA ASP A 189 6.15 -15.60 27.27
C ASP A 189 6.33 -17.12 27.28
#